data_AF-A0AAU3YHA7-F1
#
_entry.id   AF-A0AAU3YHA7-F1
#
_cell.length_a   1.000
_cell.length_b   1.000
_cell.length_c   1.000
_cell.angle_alpha   90.00
_cell.angle_beta   90.00
_cell.angle_gamma   90.00
#
_symmetry.space_group_name_H-M   'P 1'
#
loop_
_entity.id
_entity.type
_entity.pdbx_description
1 polymer ?
#
loop_
_entity_poly.entity_id
_entity_poly.type
_entity_poly.pdbx_seq_one_letter_code
_entity_poly.pdbx_strand_id
1 'polypeptide(L)'
;MSGTTSASSPHFSRRTALGLGAGAAAALVLPAQTAAAASSVQVRYRAGAPKLPKLAAKAWLIADNDSGEVLASYNGHRRLPPASTLKMLFADTVLPKFDSALKHKVTAEDLADIPFGSSLVGVQAGTTYSVHQLWQGVFLRSGNDAVHVLANMNGGVAKTVAQMQDRAKDLQANDTHVVSPDGFDHKGQLSSAYDLTLFARAGLKNDDFRGYCATKVADFPAGGKKTFQIQNTDRLLTGQGVTPYEGLIGVKNGYTSHAGNTFTGAATRGGRTLLVTVMHPKSGYEAVYEETAALLDWGFAAANKVRPVGELATPLSEQPKKSTSTRAPHVAGAGPAASTSTGAHGDDWALGGSMALAALAGGGLLALRRRGKPTGRRRKA
;
A
#
# COMPACT_ATOMS: atom_id res chain seq x y z
N MET A 1 -43.39 63.33 -45.80
CA MET A 1 -44.71 63.70 -45.28
C MET A 1 -44.93 62.89 -44.01
N SER A 2 -44.64 63.48 -42.84
CA SER A 2 -45.62 64.16 -41.96
C SER A 2 -46.46 63.12 -41.20
N GLY A 3 -46.56 63.08 -39.87
CA GLY A 3 -46.12 64.03 -38.86
C GLY A 3 -46.27 63.45 -37.45
N THR A 4 -45.82 64.28 -36.51
CA THR A 4 -45.67 64.16 -35.05
C THR A 4 -46.96 64.36 -34.25
N THR A 5 -47.00 63.87 -32.99
CA THR A 5 -47.44 64.53 -31.71
C THR A 5 -47.44 63.46 -30.60
N SER A 6 -46.70 63.51 -29.47
CA SER A 6 -46.65 64.45 -28.30
C SER A 6 -47.96 64.47 -27.49
N ALA A 7 -48.10 64.39 -26.16
CA ALA A 7 -47.25 64.52 -24.96
C ALA A 7 -47.97 63.78 -23.77
N SER A 8 -47.39 63.41 -22.62
CA SER A 8 -47.01 64.31 -21.52
C SER A 8 -46.43 63.53 -20.31
N SER A 9 -45.54 64.20 -19.57
CA SER A 9 -45.03 63.87 -18.21
C SER A 9 -45.64 64.89 -17.21
N PRO A 10 -45.34 64.98 -15.87
CA PRO A 10 -44.27 64.35 -15.08
C PRO A 10 -44.65 63.95 -13.61
N HIS A 11 -43.70 63.41 -12.84
CA HIS A 11 -43.19 64.00 -11.57
C HIS A 11 -42.25 63.05 -10.81
N PHE A 12 -41.14 63.64 -10.32
CA PHE A 12 -40.06 63.06 -9.52
C PHE A 12 -40.49 62.71 -8.08
N SER A 13 -39.87 61.68 -7.47
CA SER A 13 -39.19 61.85 -6.18
C SER A 13 -38.19 60.74 -5.85
N ARG A 14 -37.28 61.08 -4.94
CA ARG A 14 -35.95 60.53 -4.64
C ARG A 14 -35.96 59.27 -3.75
N ARG A 15 -34.88 58.48 -3.93
CA ARG A 15 -34.06 57.75 -2.94
C ARG A 15 -34.80 56.80 -1.97
N THR A 16 -34.34 55.54 -1.90
CA THR A 16 -33.57 55.00 -0.76
C THR A 16 -32.94 53.67 -1.19
N ALA A 17 -31.61 53.55 -1.05
CA ALA A 17 -30.87 52.30 -1.18
C ALA A 17 -30.97 51.54 0.15
N LEU A 18 -31.26 50.23 0.10
CA LEU A 18 -31.10 49.36 1.25
C LEU A 18 -30.34 48.10 0.84
N GLY A 19 -29.19 47.91 1.49
CA GLY A 19 -28.26 46.82 1.25
C GLY A 19 -28.83 45.46 1.62
N LEU A 20 -28.50 44.46 0.81
CA LEU A 20 -28.61 43.04 1.16
C LEU A 20 -27.18 42.53 1.39
N GLY A 21 -26.85 42.30 2.67
CA GLY A 21 -25.59 41.70 3.08
C GLY A 21 -25.52 40.24 2.66
N ALA A 22 -24.49 39.88 1.90
CA ALA A 22 -24.12 38.50 1.64
C ALA A 22 -23.27 38.00 2.81
N GLY A 23 -23.83 37.12 3.64
CA GLY A 23 -23.07 36.38 4.65
C GLY A 23 -22.22 35.30 3.96
N ALA A 24 -20.92 35.56 3.79
CA ALA A 24 -19.97 34.56 3.35
C ALA A 24 -19.60 33.65 4.54
N ALA A 25 -20.06 32.40 4.50
CA ALA A 25 -19.55 31.36 5.39
C ALA A 25 -18.10 31.06 5.00
N ALA A 26 -17.15 31.52 5.81
CA ALA A 26 -15.74 31.18 5.68
C ALA A 26 -15.54 29.69 6.03
N ALA A 27 -15.51 28.83 5.02
CA ALA A 27 -15.00 27.48 5.18
C ALA A 27 -13.50 27.58 5.48
N LEU A 28 -13.08 27.19 6.68
CA LEU A 28 -11.68 26.97 7.02
C LEU A 28 -11.16 25.83 6.14
N VAL A 29 -10.56 26.17 4.99
CA VAL A 29 -9.73 25.25 4.22
C VAL A 29 -8.42 25.14 4.98
N LEU A 30 -8.28 24.10 5.80
CA LEU A 30 -6.99 23.70 6.31
C LEU A 30 -6.12 23.34 5.09
N PRO A 31 -4.94 23.95 4.92
CA PRO A 31 -4.06 23.54 3.83
C PRO A 31 -3.65 22.10 4.10
N ALA A 32 -4.04 21.20 3.19
CA ALA A 32 -3.43 19.89 3.11
C ALA A 32 -1.93 20.14 2.90
N GLN A 33 -1.11 19.82 3.90
CA GLN A 33 0.33 19.81 3.74
C GLN A 33 0.66 18.66 2.79
N THR A 34 0.60 18.93 1.48
CA THR A 34 1.35 18.15 0.51
C THR A 34 2.82 18.49 0.76
N ALA A 35 3.44 17.77 1.69
CA ALA A 35 4.89 17.74 1.78
C ALA A 35 5.41 17.18 0.46
N ALA A 36 5.75 18.08 -0.47
CA ALA A 36 6.58 17.75 -1.60
C ALA A 36 7.91 17.27 -1.02
N ALA A 37 8.05 15.96 -0.83
CA ALA A 37 9.30 15.36 -0.41
C ALA A 37 10.36 15.70 -1.46
N ALA A 38 11.25 16.63 -1.14
CA ALA A 38 12.41 16.91 -1.96
C ALA A 38 13.15 15.58 -2.21
N SER A 39 13.44 15.28 -3.47
CA SER A 39 14.16 14.08 -3.91
C SER A 39 15.62 14.12 -3.45
N SER A 40 15.85 13.93 -2.16
CA SER A 40 17.17 13.93 -1.53
C SER A 40 17.41 12.64 -0.76
N VAL A 41 18.68 12.28 -0.66
CA VAL A 41 19.13 11.18 0.19
C VAL A 41 18.88 11.57 1.64
N GLN A 42 18.18 10.72 2.37
CA GLN A 42 17.91 10.85 3.79
C GLN A 42 18.84 9.93 4.58
N VAL A 43 19.72 10.52 5.38
CA VAL A 43 20.62 9.81 6.31
C VAL A 43 21.03 10.76 7.43
N ARG A 44 21.12 10.26 8.66
CA ARG A 44 21.55 11.05 9.83
C ARG A 44 22.82 10.43 10.43
N TYR A 45 23.97 10.89 9.95
CA TYR A 45 25.27 10.40 10.40
C TYR A 45 25.56 10.75 11.86
N ARG A 46 26.23 9.82 12.56
CA ARG A 46 27.00 10.08 13.79
C ARG A 46 28.49 9.98 13.47
N ALA A 47 29.32 10.35 14.44
CA ALA A 47 30.77 10.24 14.32
C ALA A 47 31.20 8.81 13.94
N GLY A 48 32.12 8.69 12.97
CA GLY A 48 32.66 7.41 12.51
C GLY A 48 31.75 6.59 11.58
N ALA A 49 30.59 7.12 11.18
CA ALA A 49 29.73 6.45 10.21
C ALA A 49 30.37 6.40 8.80
N PRO A 50 30.29 5.26 8.09
CA PRO A 50 30.73 5.20 6.70
C PRO A 50 29.83 6.05 5.81
N LYS A 51 30.40 6.63 4.75
CA LYS A 51 29.61 7.34 3.72
C LYS A 51 28.74 6.34 2.96
N LEU A 52 27.52 6.75 2.61
CA LEU A 52 26.67 5.97 1.71
C LEU A 52 27.37 5.72 0.36
N PRO A 53 27.19 4.55 -0.26
CA PRO A 53 27.69 4.29 -1.60
C PRO A 53 26.99 5.20 -2.63
N LYS A 54 27.63 5.38 -3.78
CA LYS A 54 26.99 6.05 -4.93
C LYS A 54 26.07 5.05 -5.62
N LEU A 55 24.78 5.36 -5.63
CA LEU A 55 23.73 4.50 -6.18
C LEU A 55 23.05 5.21 -7.35
N ALA A 56 22.55 4.44 -8.31
CA ALA A 56 21.88 4.99 -9.48
C ALA A 56 20.38 4.65 -9.54
N ALA A 57 19.88 3.85 -8.59
CA ALA A 57 18.45 3.59 -8.43
C ALA A 57 17.59 4.83 -8.26
N LYS A 58 16.41 4.81 -8.89
CA LYS A 58 15.41 5.88 -8.80
C LYS A 58 14.78 5.98 -7.41
N ALA A 59 14.75 4.87 -6.67
CA ALA A 59 14.35 4.80 -5.28
C ALA A 59 15.03 3.62 -4.57
N TRP A 60 15.37 3.79 -3.30
CA TRP A 60 15.85 2.72 -2.44
C TRP A 60 15.61 3.03 -0.97
N LEU A 61 15.62 2.00 -0.13
CA LEU A 61 15.48 2.10 1.31
C LEU A 61 16.28 0.99 2.00
N ILE A 62 16.88 1.30 3.14
CA ILE A 62 17.46 0.32 4.06
C ILE A 62 16.89 0.50 5.47
N ALA A 63 16.43 -0.60 6.06
CA ALA A 63 15.84 -0.63 7.39
C ALA A 63 16.33 -1.82 8.22
N ASP A 64 16.22 -1.66 9.53
CA ASP A 64 16.34 -2.76 10.47
C ASP A 64 15.03 -3.57 10.49
N ASN A 65 15.11 -4.90 10.38
CA ASN A 65 13.93 -5.75 10.33
C ASN A 65 13.17 -5.77 11.66
N ASP A 66 13.90 -5.82 12.78
CA ASP A 66 13.31 -6.09 14.07
C ASP A 66 12.72 -4.80 14.63
N SER A 67 13.52 -3.73 14.71
CA SER A 67 13.04 -2.43 15.19
C SER A 67 12.13 -1.73 14.17
N GLY A 68 12.32 -1.99 12.88
CA GLY A 68 11.64 -1.25 11.81
C GLY A 68 12.27 0.11 11.52
N GLU A 69 13.34 0.49 12.21
CA GLU A 69 14.01 1.76 12.00
C GLU A 69 14.57 1.87 10.58
N VAL A 70 14.19 2.94 9.87
CA VAL A 70 14.75 3.26 8.55
C VAL A 70 16.09 3.95 8.76
N LEU A 71 17.17 3.32 8.31
CA LEU A 71 18.54 3.80 8.51
C LEU A 71 18.92 4.87 7.48
N ALA A 72 18.52 4.65 6.23
CA ALA A 72 18.67 5.60 5.14
C ALA A 72 17.65 5.31 4.03
N SER A 73 17.35 6.33 3.24
CA SER A 73 16.40 6.23 2.12
C SER A 73 16.72 7.25 1.03
N TYR A 74 16.38 6.94 -0.21
CA TYR A 74 16.32 7.90 -1.31
C TYR A 74 15.01 7.67 -2.05
N ASN A 75 14.18 8.70 -2.13
CA ASN A 75 12.88 8.61 -2.80
C ASN A 75 12.03 7.41 -2.30
N GLY A 76 12.09 7.09 -1.00
CA GLY A 76 11.45 5.90 -0.43
C GLY A 76 9.95 5.77 -0.75
N HIS A 77 9.23 6.90 -0.84
CA HIS A 77 7.80 6.99 -1.18
C HIS A 77 7.51 7.27 -2.67
N ARG A 78 8.54 7.26 -3.53
CA ARG A 78 8.33 7.48 -4.96
C ARG A 78 7.59 6.29 -5.56
N ARG A 79 6.43 6.57 -6.15
CA ARG A 79 5.62 5.56 -6.84
C ARG A 79 6.28 5.12 -8.13
N LEU A 80 6.62 3.83 -8.20
CA LEU A 80 7.25 3.17 -9.34
C LEU A 80 6.57 1.80 -9.57
N PRO A 81 6.57 1.28 -10.81
CA PRO A 81 6.11 -0.08 -11.05
C PRO A 81 6.96 -1.08 -10.24
N PRO A 82 6.33 -2.03 -9.51
CA PRO A 82 7.07 -2.92 -8.63
C PRO A 82 7.73 -4.09 -9.38
N ALA A 83 7.22 -4.47 -10.56
CA ALA A 83 7.48 -5.78 -11.13
C ALA A 83 7.17 -6.91 -10.11
N SER A 84 7.86 -8.04 -10.22
CA SER A 84 7.59 -9.23 -9.40
C SER A 84 7.87 -9.08 -7.90
N THR A 85 8.47 -7.99 -7.42
CA THR A 85 8.57 -7.76 -5.97
C THR A 85 7.20 -7.56 -5.33
N LEU A 86 6.15 -7.20 -6.10
CA LEU A 86 4.77 -7.18 -5.60
C LEU A 86 4.29 -8.56 -5.13
N LYS A 87 4.89 -9.65 -5.61
CA LYS A 87 4.56 -11.02 -5.17
C LYS A 87 4.83 -11.24 -3.67
N MET A 88 5.61 -10.38 -3.02
CA MET A 88 5.73 -10.37 -1.55
C MET A 88 4.38 -10.07 -0.87
N LEU A 89 3.65 -9.06 -1.36
CA LEU A 89 2.30 -8.74 -0.87
C LEU A 89 1.32 -9.87 -1.19
N PHE A 90 1.43 -10.47 -2.38
CA PHE A 90 0.61 -11.63 -2.75
C PHE A 90 0.85 -12.81 -1.80
N ALA A 91 2.11 -13.14 -1.52
CA ALA A 91 2.48 -14.20 -0.59
C ALA A 91 1.99 -13.91 0.84
N ASP A 92 2.27 -12.73 1.39
CA ASP A 92 1.78 -12.33 2.71
C ASP A 92 0.23 -12.35 2.81
N THR A 93 -0.48 -12.09 1.71
CA THR A 93 -1.94 -12.14 1.65
C THR A 93 -2.50 -13.56 1.53
N VAL A 94 -1.91 -14.41 0.69
CA VAL A 94 -2.53 -15.67 0.24
C VAL A 94 -1.90 -16.90 0.87
N LEU A 95 -0.60 -16.88 1.17
CA LEU A 95 0.11 -18.02 1.76
C LEU A 95 -0.59 -18.57 3.02
N PRO A 96 -1.04 -17.73 3.98
CA PRO A 96 -1.67 -18.23 5.21
C PRO A 96 -3.01 -18.95 5.02
N LYS A 97 -3.58 -18.95 3.81
CA LYS A 97 -4.94 -19.46 3.55
C LYS A 97 -4.98 -20.93 3.15
N PHE A 98 -3.84 -21.50 2.80
CA PHE A 98 -3.78 -22.83 2.24
C PHE A 98 -2.73 -23.67 2.96
N ASP A 99 -3.12 -24.87 3.33
CA ASP A 99 -2.18 -25.89 3.79
C ASP A 99 -1.19 -26.23 2.66
N SER A 100 0.09 -26.33 2.99
CA SER A 100 1.16 -26.53 2.00
C SER A 100 1.07 -27.89 1.28
N ALA A 101 0.49 -28.91 1.93
CA ALA A 101 0.29 -30.24 1.38
C ALA A 101 -1.01 -30.37 0.56
N LEU A 102 -1.91 -29.38 0.62
CA LEU A 102 -3.12 -29.35 -0.19
C LEU A 102 -2.75 -29.47 -1.68
N LYS A 103 -3.45 -30.36 -2.38
CA LYS A 103 -3.24 -30.62 -3.80
C LYS A 103 -4.36 -30.00 -4.63
N HIS A 104 -3.99 -29.39 -5.74
CA HIS A 104 -4.91 -28.80 -6.70
C HIS A 104 -4.63 -29.36 -8.10
N LYS A 105 -5.68 -29.86 -8.77
CA LYS A 105 -5.59 -30.26 -10.17
C LYS A 105 -5.89 -29.03 -11.02
N VAL A 106 -4.85 -28.52 -11.68
CA VAL A 106 -4.92 -27.28 -12.45
C VAL A 106 -5.84 -27.44 -13.66
N THR A 107 -6.72 -26.47 -13.89
CA THR A 107 -7.61 -26.42 -15.06
C THR A 107 -7.07 -25.46 -16.14
N ALA A 108 -7.73 -25.39 -17.29
CA ALA A 108 -7.36 -24.41 -18.31
C ALA A 108 -7.71 -22.97 -17.86
N GLU A 109 -8.81 -22.82 -17.11
CA GLU A 109 -9.27 -21.55 -16.54
C GLU A 109 -8.29 -21.01 -15.50
N ASP A 110 -7.63 -21.89 -14.75
CA ASP A 110 -6.58 -21.48 -13.80
C ASP A 110 -5.41 -20.75 -14.46
N LEU A 111 -5.18 -21.00 -15.76
CA LEU A 111 -4.08 -20.48 -16.56
C LEU A 111 -4.57 -19.46 -17.62
N ALA A 112 -5.84 -19.07 -17.56
CA ALA A 112 -6.39 -18.08 -18.47
C ALA A 112 -5.84 -16.68 -18.16
N ASP A 113 -5.81 -15.82 -19.19
CA ASP A 113 -5.51 -14.39 -19.06
C ASP A 113 -4.14 -14.03 -18.46
N ILE A 114 -3.16 -14.95 -18.50
CA ILE A 114 -1.77 -14.66 -18.17
C ILE A 114 -1.15 -13.82 -19.30
N PRO A 115 -0.65 -12.60 -19.03
CA PRO A 115 -0.10 -11.74 -20.07
C PRO A 115 1.10 -12.34 -20.79
N PHE A 116 1.18 -12.14 -22.11
CA PHE A 116 2.35 -12.52 -22.91
C PHE A 116 3.62 -11.84 -22.38
N GLY A 117 4.73 -12.58 -22.34
CA GLY A 117 5.99 -12.11 -21.77
C GLY A 117 6.10 -12.23 -20.24
N SER A 118 5.08 -12.78 -19.57
CA SER A 118 5.15 -13.16 -18.17
C SER A 118 6.25 -14.19 -17.90
N SER A 119 6.89 -14.10 -16.73
CA SER A 119 7.71 -15.21 -16.23
C SER A 119 6.80 -16.38 -15.87
N LEU A 120 7.12 -17.58 -16.33
CA LEU A 120 6.36 -18.80 -16.06
C LEU A 120 7.27 -19.84 -15.41
N VAL A 121 6.76 -20.59 -14.44
CA VAL A 121 7.46 -21.76 -13.91
C VAL A 121 7.24 -22.98 -14.80
N GLY A 122 6.12 -23.05 -15.51
CA GLY A 122 5.74 -24.17 -16.37
C GLY A 122 4.59 -25.01 -15.82
N VAL A 123 3.62 -24.38 -15.13
CA VAL A 123 2.41 -25.07 -14.68
C VAL A 123 1.60 -25.54 -15.90
N GLN A 124 1.07 -26.76 -15.82
CA GLN A 124 0.30 -27.39 -16.89
C GLN A 124 -1.12 -27.75 -16.44
N ALA A 125 -2.11 -27.41 -17.25
CA ALA A 125 -3.48 -27.88 -17.07
C ALA A 125 -3.54 -29.42 -17.08
N GLY A 126 -4.41 -29.99 -16.25
CA GLY A 126 -4.55 -31.42 -16.03
C GLY A 126 -3.55 -32.02 -15.04
N THR A 127 -2.46 -31.32 -14.71
CA THR A 127 -1.47 -31.77 -13.71
C THR A 127 -1.90 -31.35 -12.30
N THR A 128 -1.60 -32.20 -11.32
CA THR A 128 -1.85 -31.92 -9.90
C THR A 128 -0.58 -31.40 -9.25
N TYR A 129 -0.67 -30.24 -8.61
CA TYR A 129 0.41 -29.62 -7.86
C TYR A 129 0.00 -29.49 -6.39
N SER A 130 0.96 -29.63 -5.48
CA SER A 130 0.77 -29.16 -4.11
C SER A 130 0.88 -27.63 -4.04
N VAL A 131 0.24 -27.03 -3.04
CA VAL A 131 0.39 -25.60 -2.74
C VAL A 131 1.86 -25.25 -2.49
N HIS A 132 2.61 -26.13 -1.83
CA HIS A 132 4.06 -25.98 -1.66
C HIS A 132 4.79 -25.82 -3.00
N GLN A 133 4.52 -26.70 -3.97
CA GLN A 133 5.13 -26.62 -5.30
C GLN A 133 4.75 -25.32 -6.01
N LEU A 134 3.49 -24.91 -5.95
CA LEU A 134 3.06 -23.64 -6.55
C LEU A 134 3.86 -22.46 -5.94
N TRP A 135 4.02 -22.41 -4.61
CA TRP A 135 4.85 -21.39 -3.96
C TRP A 135 6.33 -21.47 -4.34
N GLN A 136 6.91 -22.68 -4.52
CA GLN A 136 8.25 -22.80 -5.08
C GLN A 136 8.33 -22.17 -6.48
N GLY A 137 7.31 -22.34 -7.32
CA GLY A 137 7.22 -21.67 -8.62
C GLY A 137 7.14 -20.14 -8.53
N VAL A 138 6.37 -19.62 -7.57
CA VAL A 138 6.25 -18.18 -7.31
C VAL A 138 7.59 -17.57 -6.87
N PHE A 139 8.29 -18.19 -5.93
CA PHE A 139 9.52 -17.62 -5.37
C PHE A 139 10.74 -17.85 -6.25
N LEU A 140 10.96 -19.09 -6.74
CA LEU A 140 12.20 -19.41 -7.45
C LEU A 140 12.18 -18.86 -8.88
N ARG A 141 11.07 -19.05 -9.61
CA ARG A 141 10.96 -18.69 -11.03
C ARG A 141 10.09 -17.47 -11.30
N SER A 142 9.56 -16.84 -10.25
CA SER A 142 8.65 -15.71 -10.40
C SER A 142 7.41 -16.06 -11.23
N GLY A 143 6.99 -17.34 -11.21
CA GLY A 143 5.98 -17.89 -12.11
C GLY A 143 4.61 -17.24 -11.92
N ASN A 144 4.16 -16.48 -12.92
CA ASN A 144 2.84 -15.86 -12.94
C ASN A 144 1.74 -16.92 -13.09
N ASP A 145 2.01 -18.01 -13.80
CA ASP A 145 1.16 -19.20 -13.86
C ASP A 145 0.84 -19.78 -12.48
N ALA A 146 1.84 -19.92 -11.61
CA ALA A 146 1.61 -20.36 -10.23
C ALA A 146 0.80 -19.33 -9.41
N VAL A 147 1.04 -18.03 -9.62
CA VAL A 147 0.24 -16.97 -8.98
C VAL A 147 -1.22 -17.03 -9.41
N HIS A 148 -1.50 -17.23 -10.70
CA HIS A 148 -2.87 -17.30 -11.23
C HIS A 148 -3.62 -18.51 -10.68
N VAL A 149 -2.98 -19.68 -10.61
CA VAL A 149 -3.56 -20.87 -9.96
C VAL A 149 -3.93 -20.59 -8.51
N LEU A 150 -2.99 -20.07 -7.72
CA LEU A 150 -3.22 -19.73 -6.30
C LEU A 150 -4.31 -18.65 -6.12
N ALA A 151 -4.37 -17.68 -7.03
CA ALA A 151 -5.42 -16.66 -7.03
C ALA A 151 -6.80 -17.25 -7.36
N ASN A 152 -6.88 -18.19 -8.30
CA ASN A 152 -8.12 -18.89 -8.65
C ASN A 152 -8.58 -19.81 -7.52
N MET A 153 -7.66 -20.54 -6.87
CA MET A 153 -7.94 -21.27 -5.62
C MET A 153 -8.48 -20.36 -4.50
N ASN A 154 -8.06 -19.08 -4.45
CA ASN A 154 -8.51 -18.08 -3.48
C ASN A 154 -9.88 -17.43 -3.86
N GLY A 155 -10.52 -17.90 -4.93
CA GLY A 155 -11.79 -17.40 -5.43
C GLY A 155 -11.66 -16.34 -6.53
N GLY A 156 -10.56 -16.40 -7.29
CA GLY A 156 -10.34 -15.62 -8.50
C GLY A 156 -9.40 -14.42 -8.32
N VAL A 157 -8.85 -13.95 -9.45
CA VAL A 157 -7.92 -12.82 -9.52
C VAL A 157 -8.52 -11.54 -8.91
N ALA A 158 -9.77 -11.20 -9.25
CA ALA A 158 -10.41 -9.97 -8.76
C ALA A 158 -10.54 -9.94 -7.23
N LYS A 159 -10.96 -11.06 -6.63
CA LYS A 159 -11.05 -11.20 -5.17
C LYS A 159 -9.67 -11.13 -4.51
N THR A 160 -8.68 -11.75 -5.13
CA THR A 160 -7.29 -11.72 -4.66
C THR A 160 -6.71 -10.31 -4.69
N VAL A 161 -6.90 -9.57 -5.78
CA VAL A 161 -6.46 -8.16 -5.89
C VAL A 161 -7.12 -7.28 -4.82
N ALA A 162 -8.42 -7.45 -4.58
CA ALA A 162 -9.10 -6.71 -3.52
C ALA A 162 -8.49 -6.98 -2.13
N GLN A 163 -8.23 -8.26 -1.82
CA GLN A 163 -7.61 -8.65 -0.56
C GLN A 163 -6.16 -8.18 -0.42
N MET A 164 -5.39 -8.19 -1.51
CA MET A 164 -4.04 -7.61 -1.52
C MET A 164 -4.10 -6.10 -1.27
N GLN A 165 -5.04 -5.39 -1.88
CA GLN A 165 -5.20 -3.96 -1.65
C GLN A 165 -5.62 -3.66 -0.20
N ASP A 166 -6.47 -4.48 0.40
CA ASP A 166 -6.84 -4.35 1.81
C ASP A 166 -5.69 -4.69 2.75
N ARG A 167 -4.88 -5.70 2.41
CA ARG A 167 -3.66 -6.01 3.14
C ARG A 167 -2.63 -4.87 3.04
N ALA A 168 -2.46 -4.26 1.86
CA ALA A 168 -1.62 -3.08 1.71
C ALA A 168 -2.08 -1.92 2.62
N LYS A 169 -3.41 -1.69 2.75
CA LYS A 169 -3.94 -0.67 3.68
C LYS A 169 -3.65 -1.03 5.14
N ASP A 170 -3.82 -2.29 5.53
CA ASP A 170 -3.51 -2.75 6.89
C ASP A 170 -2.03 -2.55 7.21
N LEU A 171 -1.14 -2.85 6.27
CA LEU A 171 0.30 -2.59 6.40
C LEU A 171 0.66 -1.10 6.29
N GLN A 172 -0.30 -0.22 6.02
CA GLN A 172 -0.11 1.22 5.78
C GLN A 172 0.79 1.54 4.57
N ALA A 173 0.78 0.66 3.57
CA ALA A 173 1.47 0.81 2.29
C ALA A 173 0.69 1.76 1.35
N ASN A 174 0.76 3.06 1.64
CA ASN A 174 -0.08 4.10 1.03
C ASN A 174 0.35 4.53 -0.38
N ASP A 175 1.49 4.04 -0.86
CA ASP A 175 1.99 4.28 -2.22
C ASP A 175 1.69 3.13 -3.18
N THR A 176 1.04 2.08 -2.67
CA THR A 176 0.73 0.86 -3.41
C THR A 176 -0.68 0.86 -3.96
N HIS A 177 -0.78 0.67 -5.27
CA HIS A 177 -2.02 0.36 -5.97
C HIS A 177 -1.88 -0.97 -6.70
N VAL A 178 -2.71 -1.94 -6.31
CA VAL A 178 -2.70 -3.30 -6.85
C VAL A 178 -3.69 -3.41 -8.01
N VAL A 179 -3.19 -3.82 -9.17
CA VAL A 179 -3.97 -4.08 -10.39
C VAL A 179 -3.99 -5.56 -10.75
N SER A 180 -2.87 -6.26 -10.52
CA SER A 180 -2.72 -7.71 -10.70
C SER A 180 -1.92 -8.30 -9.53
N PRO A 181 -2.10 -9.59 -9.23
CA PRO A 181 -1.42 -10.24 -8.08
C PRO A 181 0.07 -10.51 -8.33
N ASP A 182 0.50 -10.52 -9.59
CA ASP A 182 1.85 -10.93 -9.99
C ASP A 182 2.84 -9.77 -10.14
N GLY A 183 2.37 -8.53 -10.15
CA GLY A 183 3.20 -7.34 -10.35
C GLY A 183 3.61 -7.11 -11.81
N PHE A 184 3.02 -7.82 -12.78
CA PHE A 184 3.21 -7.54 -14.20
C PHE A 184 2.80 -6.11 -14.56
N ASP A 185 3.32 -5.59 -15.66
CA ASP A 185 3.08 -4.22 -16.10
C ASP A 185 1.61 -3.99 -16.46
N HIS A 186 0.92 -3.23 -15.62
CA HIS A 186 -0.41 -2.69 -15.89
C HIS A 186 -0.44 -1.19 -15.60
N LYS A 187 -1.29 -0.45 -16.32
CA LYS A 187 -1.50 0.97 -16.03
C LYS A 187 -1.99 1.13 -14.59
N GLY A 188 -1.26 1.91 -13.79
CA GLY A 188 -1.59 2.15 -12.39
C GLY A 188 -1.01 1.14 -11.40
N GLN A 189 -0.42 0.02 -11.84
CA GLN A 189 0.28 -0.91 -10.95
C GLN A 189 1.54 -0.22 -10.40
N LEU A 190 1.47 0.21 -9.15
CA LEU A 190 2.50 1.05 -8.53
C LEU A 190 2.73 0.61 -7.08
N SER A 191 3.95 0.82 -6.60
CA SER A 191 4.35 0.71 -5.20
C SER A 191 5.53 1.66 -4.95
N SER A 192 6.18 1.57 -3.80
CA SER A 192 7.35 2.37 -3.44
C SER A 192 8.40 1.50 -2.75
N ALA A 193 9.63 2.00 -2.61
CA ALA A 193 10.68 1.27 -1.91
C ALA A 193 10.32 1.06 -0.42
N TYR A 194 9.61 2.02 0.18
CA TYR A 194 9.07 1.92 1.53
C TYR A 194 8.02 0.80 1.63
N ASP A 195 7.01 0.82 0.76
CA ASP A 195 5.91 -0.15 0.79
C ASP A 195 6.38 -1.58 0.50
N LEU A 196 7.27 -1.77 -0.48
CA LEU A 196 7.86 -3.08 -0.75
C LEU A 196 8.66 -3.61 0.45
N THR A 197 9.31 -2.72 1.21
CA THR A 197 10.03 -3.10 2.43
C THR A 197 9.05 -3.49 3.55
N LEU A 198 7.88 -2.84 3.65
CA LEU A 198 6.82 -3.26 4.56
C LEU A 198 6.34 -4.67 4.24
N PHE A 199 6.14 -5.00 2.95
CA PHE A 199 5.71 -6.34 2.53
C PHE A 199 6.74 -7.41 2.87
N ALA A 200 8.02 -7.12 2.65
CA ALA A 200 9.10 -8.02 3.05
C ALA A 200 9.14 -8.23 4.57
N ARG A 201 9.09 -7.16 5.37
CA ARG A 201 9.10 -7.24 6.84
C ARG A 201 7.91 -8.05 7.37
N ALA A 202 6.72 -7.83 6.80
CA ALA A 202 5.52 -8.58 7.17
C ALA A 202 5.65 -10.07 6.79
N GLY A 203 6.05 -10.35 5.54
CA GLY A 203 6.21 -11.71 5.03
C GLY A 203 7.26 -12.51 5.80
N LEU A 204 8.38 -11.91 6.19
CA LEU A 204 9.44 -12.58 6.94
C LEU A 204 9.02 -13.04 8.35
N LYS A 205 7.89 -12.56 8.89
CA LYS A 205 7.31 -13.13 10.12
C LYS A 205 6.81 -14.56 9.92
N ASN A 206 6.49 -14.96 8.69
CA ASN A 206 5.99 -16.29 8.36
C ASN A 206 7.13 -17.25 7.96
N ASP A 207 7.17 -18.42 8.58
CA ASP A 207 8.25 -19.41 8.43
C ASP A 207 8.33 -20.00 7.01
N ASP A 208 7.18 -20.28 6.39
CA ASP A 208 7.12 -20.78 5.03
C ASP A 208 7.61 -19.72 4.03
N PHE A 209 7.21 -18.45 4.21
CA PHE A 209 7.72 -17.34 3.40
C PHE A 209 9.25 -17.29 3.46
N ARG A 210 9.83 -17.33 4.67
CA ARG A 210 11.30 -17.38 4.83
C ARG A 210 11.92 -18.59 4.15
N GLY A 211 11.29 -19.76 4.29
CA GLY A 211 11.74 -20.99 3.64
C GLY A 211 11.80 -20.87 2.12
N TYR A 212 10.76 -20.33 1.49
CA TYR A 212 10.74 -20.12 0.04
C TYR A 212 11.75 -19.07 -0.42
N CYS A 213 11.94 -17.99 0.34
CA CYS A 213 12.96 -16.98 0.05
C CYS A 213 14.38 -17.56 -0.01
N ALA A 214 14.70 -18.46 0.94
CA ALA A 214 16.03 -19.06 1.06
C ALA A 214 16.26 -20.29 0.15
N THR A 215 15.20 -20.83 -0.46
CA THR A 215 15.30 -22.02 -1.31
C THR A 215 16.03 -21.67 -2.61
N LYS A 216 17.16 -22.33 -2.88
CA LYS A 216 17.98 -22.10 -4.09
C LYS A 216 17.51 -22.88 -5.30
N VAL A 217 17.12 -24.14 -5.09
CA VAL A 217 16.69 -25.06 -6.15
C VAL A 217 15.55 -25.95 -5.64
N ALA A 218 14.71 -26.42 -6.54
CA ALA A 218 13.67 -27.40 -6.27
C ALA A 218 13.35 -28.23 -7.52
N ASP A 219 12.84 -29.44 -7.33
CA ASP A 219 12.29 -30.24 -8.43
C ASP A 219 10.81 -29.92 -8.62
N PHE A 220 10.47 -29.39 -9.79
CA PHE A 220 9.12 -28.96 -10.14
C PHE A 220 8.42 -30.01 -11.02
N PRO A 221 7.13 -30.34 -10.80
CA PRO A 221 6.43 -31.33 -11.61
C PRO A 221 6.31 -30.92 -13.08
N ALA A 222 6.56 -31.88 -13.98
CA ALA A 222 6.44 -31.73 -15.44
C ALA A 222 5.19 -32.43 -16.03
N GLY A 223 4.29 -32.93 -15.16
CA GLY A 223 3.21 -33.85 -15.52
C GLY A 223 3.59 -35.33 -15.36
N GLY A 224 2.61 -36.17 -15.03
CA GLY A 224 2.84 -37.59 -14.71
C GLY A 224 3.76 -37.77 -13.50
N LYS A 225 4.80 -38.61 -13.63
CA LYS A 225 5.83 -38.85 -12.59
C LYS A 225 7.16 -38.11 -12.87
N LYS A 226 7.18 -37.16 -13.80
CA LYS A 226 8.41 -36.46 -14.22
C LYS A 226 8.55 -35.12 -13.49
N THR A 227 9.79 -34.69 -13.30
CA THR A 227 10.15 -33.38 -12.74
C THR A 227 11.24 -32.72 -13.59
N PHE A 228 11.39 -31.40 -13.45
CA PHE A 228 12.55 -30.64 -13.91
C PHE A 228 13.01 -29.71 -12.79
N GLN A 229 14.29 -29.40 -12.74
CA GLN A 229 14.83 -28.50 -11.71
C GLN A 229 14.48 -27.05 -12.03
N ILE A 230 14.03 -26.33 -11.01
CA ILE A 230 13.91 -24.88 -11.01
C ILE A 230 14.93 -24.28 -10.05
N GLN A 231 15.45 -23.11 -10.39
CA GLN A 231 16.43 -22.37 -9.60
C GLN A 231 15.90 -20.99 -9.26
N ASN A 232 16.25 -20.50 -8.07
CA ASN A 232 15.92 -19.17 -7.61
C ASN A 232 16.61 -18.10 -8.47
N THR A 233 15.85 -17.11 -8.93
CA THR A 233 16.36 -16.03 -9.76
C THR A 233 17.07 -14.93 -8.97
N ASP A 234 17.04 -14.97 -7.64
CA ASP A 234 17.87 -14.13 -6.78
C ASP A 234 19.35 -14.47 -6.96
N ARG A 235 20.08 -13.57 -7.60
CA ARG A 235 21.49 -13.75 -7.92
C ARG A 235 22.41 -13.56 -6.70
N LEU A 236 22.02 -12.76 -5.72
CA LEU A 236 22.78 -12.65 -4.46
C LEU A 236 22.65 -13.94 -3.64
N LEU A 237 21.58 -14.71 -3.82
CA LEU A 237 21.41 -16.01 -3.18
C LEU A 237 22.13 -17.14 -3.93
N THR A 238 22.04 -17.13 -5.26
CA THR A 238 22.49 -18.25 -6.11
C THR A 238 23.90 -18.11 -6.68
N GLY A 239 24.44 -16.90 -6.73
CA GLY A 239 25.77 -16.64 -7.29
C GLY A 239 25.79 -16.53 -8.82
N GLN A 240 24.63 -16.42 -9.48
CA GLN A 240 24.59 -16.32 -10.93
C GLN A 240 25.00 -14.90 -11.39
N GLY A 241 26.24 -14.74 -11.87
CA GLY A 241 26.74 -13.46 -12.40
C GLY A 241 27.19 -12.44 -11.34
N VAL A 242 26.95 -12.72 -10.05
CA VAL A 242 27.46 -11.93 -8.92
C VAL A 242 27.93 -12.89 -7.82
N THR A 243 28.81 -12.44 -6.94
CA THR A 243 29.20 -13.23 -5.76
C THR A 243 27.99 -13.41 -4.83
N PRO A 244 27.69 -14.62 -4.35
CA PRO A 244 26.67 -14.81 -3.32
C PRO A 244 26.94 -13.92 -2.10
N TYR A 245 25.91 -13.26 -1.60
CA TYR A 245 26.05 -12.33 -0.48
C TYR A 245 26.01 -13.07 0.86
N GLU A 246 27.07 -12.92 1.66
CA GLU A 246 27.17 -13.58 2.96
C GLU A 246 26.06 -13.11 3.92
N GLY A 247 25.33 -14.08 4.47
CA GLY A 247 24.23 -13.85 5.41
C GLY A 247 22.90 -13.52 4.74
N LEU A 248 22.80 -13.53 3.41
CA LEU A 248 21.53 -13.28 2.71
C LEU A 248 20.50 -14.37 3.01
N ILE A 249 19.26 -13.96 3.30
CA ILE A 249 18.11 -14.84 3.52
C ILE A 249 17.07 -14.74 2.38
N GLY A 250 17.47 -14.13 1.25
CA GLY A 250 16.66 -13.95 0.04
C GLY A 250 15.70 -12.76 0.14
N VAL A 251 14.52 -12.94 -0.46
CA VAL A 251 13.24 -12.21 -0.37
C VAL A 251 12.60 -12.22 -1.77
N LYS A 252 12.86 -11.23 -2.65
CA LYS A 252 12.32 -11.27 -4.02
C LYS A 252 12.99 -10.26 -4.96
N ASN A 253 13.28 -10.72 -6.17
CA ASN A 253 13.66 -9.89 -7.33
C ASN A 253 12.50 -9.70 -8.32
N GLY A 254 12.61 -8.71 -9.20
CA GLY A 254 11.67 -8.45 -10.27
C GLY A 254 12.27 -7.70 -11.44
N TYR A 255 11.66 -7.89 -12.61
CA TYR A 255 11.95 -7.11 -13.81
C TYR A 255 10.71 -7.04 -14.70
N THR A 256 10.46 -5.87 -15.25
CA THR A 256 9.59 -5.66 -16.42
C THR A 256 10.16 -4.49 -17.25
N SER A 257 9.67 -4.32 -18.46
CA SER A 257 10.10 -3.22 -19.34
C SER A 257 9.80 -1.84 -18.74
N HIS A 258 8.68 -1.66 -18.02
CA HIS A 258 8.36 -0.37 -17.39
C HIS A 258 9.01 -0.20 -16.01
N ALA A 259 9.13 -1.27 -15.22
CA ALA A 259 9.72 -1.20 -13.89
C ALA A 259 11.25 -1.07 -13.93
N GLY A 260 11.91 -1.61 -14.95
CA GLY A 260 13.33 -1.96 -14.84
C GLY A 260 13.54 -3.07 -13.80
N ASN A 261 14.77 -3.22 -13.31
CA ASN A 261 15.06 -4.17 -12.23
C ASN A 261 14.57 -3.63 -10.88
N THR A 262 13.96 -4.51 -10.08
CA THR A 262 13.58 -4.26 -8.70
C THR A 262 14.07 -5.40 -7.82
N PHE A 263 14.45 -5.11 -6.59
CA PHE A 263 14.91 -6.10 -5.64
C PHE A 263 14.55 -5.68 -4.23
N THR A 264 14.03 -6.62 -3.45
CA THR A 264 14.01 -6.52 -2.00
C THR A 264 14.75 -7.72 -1.47
N GLY A 265 15.74 -7.47 -0.61
CA GLY A 265 16.59 -8.49 0.00
C GLY A 265 16.73 -8.27 1.50
N ALA A 266 17.00 -9.36 2.21
CA ALA A 266 17.35 -9.33 3.61
C ALA A 266 18.64 -10.11 3.87
N ALA A 267 19.44 -9.63 4.82
CA ALA A 267 20.61 -10.36 5.30
C ALA A 267 20.73 -10.28 6.82
N THR A 268 21.28 -11.32 7.43
CA THR A 268 21.55 -11.41 8.88
C THR A 268 23.04 -11.51 9.13
N ARG A 269 23.59 -10.64 9.98
CA ARG A 269 24.96 -10.74 10.50
C ARG A 269 24.98 -10.42 11.99
N GLY A 270 25.62 -11.26 12.79
CA GLY A 270 25.73 -11.06 14.24
C GLY A 270 24.39 -10.91 14.95
N GLY A 271 23.35 -11.64 14.50
CA GLY A 271 22.00 -11.59 15.08
C GLY A 271 21.15 -10.39 14.66
N ARG A 272 21.67 -9.47 13.84
CA ARG A 272 20.93 -8.33 13.30
C ARG A 272 20.51 -8.58 11.87
N THR A 273 19.23 -8.37 11.57
CA THR A 273 18.68 -8.53 10.21
C THR A 273 18.40 -7.16 9.58
N LEU A 274 18.96 -6.92 8.40
CA LEU A 274 18.71 -5.71 7.60
C LEU A 274 17.90 -6.03 6.35
N LEU A 275 16.99 -5.12 6.01
CA LEU A 275 16.16 -5.14 4.81
C LEU A 275 16.61 -4.03 3.87
N VAL A 276 16.75 -4.35 2.58
CA VAL A 276 17.05 -3.39 1.52
C VAL A 276 16.07 -3.57 0.38
N THR A 277 15.48 -2.47 -0.08
CA THR A 277 14.76 -2.41 -1.36
C THR A 277 15.46 -1.45 -2.31
N VAL A 278 15.68 -1.88 -3.55
CA VAL A 278 16.24 -1.10 -4.66
C VAL A 278 15.28 -1.15 -5.85
N MET A 279 14.92 0.00 -6.40
CA MET A 279 14.01 0.10 -7.54
C MET A 279 14.62 0.90 -8.68
N HIS A 280 14.61 0.28 -9.86
CA HIS A 280 15.02 0.90 -11.12
C HIS A 280 16.44 1.51 -11.04
N PRO A 281 17.48 0.70 -10.75
CA PRO A 281 18.88 1.09 -10.93
C PRO A 281 19.16 1.41 -12.40
N LYS A 282 20.40 1.84 -12.69
CA LYS A 282 20.88 1.94 -14.06
C LYS A 282 20.72 0.60 -14.79
N SER A 283 20.61 0.67 -16.11
CA SER A 283 20.47 -0.49 -16.98
C SER A 283 21.60 -1.51 -16.77
N GLY A 284 21.26 -2.78 -16.85
CA GLY A 284 22.15 -3.90 -16.54
C GLY A 284 21.46 -4.89 -15.60
N TYR A 285 21.69 -6.19 -15.80
CA TYR A 285 21.04 -7.23 -15.00
C TYR A 285 21.61 -7.36 -13.58
N GLU A 286 22.83 -6.85 -13.35
CA GLU A 286 23.57 -7.01 -12.09
C GLU A 286 23.44 -5.80 -11.16
N ALA A 287 23.19 -4.61 -11.71
CA ALA A 287 23.17 -3.35 -10.96
C ALA A 287 22.23 -3.37 -9.75
N VAL A 288 21.06 -4.03 -9.85
CA VAL A 288 20.12 -4.13 -8.72
C VAL A 288 20.69 -4.92 -7.54
N TYR A 289 21.48 -5.96 -7.84
CA TYR A 289 22.10 -6.83 -6.86
C TYR A 289 23.33 -6.15 -6.26
N GLU A 290 24.16 -5.50 -7.08
CA GLU A 290 25.33 -4.72 -6.63
C GLU A 290 24.93 -3.56 -5.72
N GLU A 291 23.91 -2.77 -6.10
CA GLU A 291 23.41 -1.66 -5.29
C GLU A 291 22.79 -2.16 -3.98
N THR A 292 22.12 -3.31 -4.00
CA THR A 292 21.59 -3.95 -2.78
C THR A 292 22.72 -4.40 -1.86
N ALA A 293 23.72 -5.11 -2.39
CA ALA A 293 24.87 -5.59 -1.62
C ALA A 293 25.63 -4.41 -0.98
N ALA A 294 25.87 -3.34 -1.73
CA ALA A 294 26.53 -2.13 -1.23
C ALA A 294 25.74 -1.45 -0.10
N LEU A 295 24.40 -1.42 -0.20
CA LEU A 295 23.54 -0.90 0.88
C LEU A 295 23.58 -1.79 2.12
N LEU A 296 23.51 -3.12 1.96
CA LEU A 296 23.62 -4.06 3.08
C LEU A 296 24.98 -3.91 3.79
N ASP A 297 26.09 -3.87 3.04
CA ASP A 297 27.43 -3.68 3.60
C ASP A 297 27.54 -2.35 4.35
N TRP A 298 27.01 -1.26 3.76
CA TRP A 298 26.92 0.03 4.45
C TRP A 298 26.11 -0.07 5.74
N GLY A 299 24.94 -0.72 5.72
CA GLY A 299 24.04 -0.83 6.86
C GLY A 299 24.65 -1.58 8.04
N PHE A 300 25.39 -2.66 7.77
CA PHE A 300 26.13 -3.39 8.80
C PHE A 300 27.32 -2.57 9.33
N ALA A 301 28.09 -1.91 8.47
CA ALA A 301 29.21 -1.06 8.89
C ALA A 301 28.77 0.19 9.67
N ALA A 302 27.56 0.69 9.39
CA ALA A 302 26.93 1.85 10.01
C ALA A 302 26.19 1.54 11.32
N ALA A 303 26.19 0.28 11.80
CA ALA A 303 25.53 -0.12 13.03
C ALA A 303 25.87 0.82 14.21
N ASN A 304 24.83 1.33 14.89
CA ASN A 304 24.92 2.32 15.99
C ASN A 304 25.55 3.68 15.65
N LYS A 305 26.01 3.88 14.41
CA LYS A 305 26.67 5.09 13.91
C LYS A 305 25.76 5.96 13.05
N VAL A 306 24.51 5.56 12.84
CA VAL A 306 23.48 6.39 12.20
C VAL A 306 22.28 6.51 13.13
N ARG A 307 21.58 7.65 13.06
CA ARG A 307 20.26 7.80 13.68
C ARG A 307 19.20 7.41 12.64
N PRO A 308 18.11 6.75 13.05
CA PRO A 308 16.98 6.50 12.16
C PRO A 308 16.46 7.80 11.54
N VAL A 309 16.10 7.73 10.26
CA VAL A 309 15.44 8.82 9.53
C VAL A 309 13.92 8.68 9.52
N GLY A 310 13.42 7.51 9.94
CA GLY A 310 12.01 7.19 10.08
C GLY A 310 11.86 5.76 10.59
N GLU A 311 10.65 5.22 10.49
CA GLU A 311 10.31 3.86 10.92
C GLU A 311 9.33 3.24 9.92
N LEU A 312 9.46 1.94 9.70
CA LEU A 312 8.49 1.12 8.98
C LEU A 312 7.25 0.96 9.86
N ALA A 313 6.10 1.41 9.34
CA ALA A 313 4.85 1.41 10.06
C ALA A 313 4.46 0.01 10.58
N THR A 314 3.91 -0.02 11.79
CA THR A 314 3.30 -1.25 12.35
C THR A 314 1.91 -1.46 11.73
N PRO A 315 1.52 -2.69 11.35
CA PRO A 315 0.20 -2.95 10.78
C PRO A 315 -0.93 -2.42 11.65
N LEU A 316 -2.00 -1.88 11.05
CA LEU A 316 -3.16 -1.33 11.76
C LEU A 316 -3.81 -2.37 12.67
N SER A 317 -3.85 -3.63 12.23
CA SER A 317 -4.31 -4.78 13.00
C SER A 317 -3.47 -5.11 14.24
N GLU A 318 -2.20 -4.71 14.26
CA GLU A 318 -1.26 -4.94 15.37
C GLU A 318 -1.13 -3.73 16.31
N GLN A 319 -1.72 -2.57 15.95
CA GLN A 319 -1.66 -1.38 16.80
C GLN A 319 -2.57 -1.52 18.03
N PRO A 320 -2.14 -1.00 19.20
CA PRO A 320 -3.00 -0.98 20.38
C PRO A 320 -4.25 -0.15 20.07
N LYS A 321 -5.43 -0.76 20.27
CA LYS A 321 -6.72 -0.05 20.15
C LYS A 321 -6.69 1.14 21.10
N LYS A 322 -6.67 2.37 20.56
CA LYS A 322 -6.83 3.57 21.38
C LYS A 322 -8.14 3.43 22.14
N SER A 323 -8.05 3.26 23.46
CA SER A 323 -9.19 3.32 24.36
C SER A 323 -9.84 4.69 24.19
N THR A 324 -10.96 4.74 23.46
CA THR A 324 -11.90 5.86 23.57
C THR A 324 -12.41 5.86 24.99
N SER A 325 -11.79 6.67 25.85
CA SER A 325 -12.32 6.99 27.16
C SER A 325 -13.67 7.69 26.95
N THR A 326 -14.75 6.92 27.01
CA THR A 326 -16.09 7.45 27.22
C THR A 326 -16.08 8.11 28.58
N ARG A 327 -15.94 9.45 28.59
CA ARG A 327 -16.10 10.26 29.79
C ARG A 327 -17.54 10.06 30.29
N ALA A 328 -17.70 9.25 31.33
CA ALA A 328 -18.97 9.11 32.03
C ALA A 328 -19.37 10.47 32.64
N PRO A 329 -20.67 10.83 32.63
CA PRO A 329 -21.11 12.06 33.25
C PRO A 329 -20.95 11.95 34.77
N HIS A 330 -20.26 12.92 35.38
CA HIS A 330 -20.22 13.08 36.82
C HIS A 330 -21.63 13.34 37.34
N VAL A 331 -22.18 12.38 38.11
CA VAL A 331 -23.31 12.63 38.99
C VAL A 331 -22.76 13.19 40.29
N ALA A 332 -22.96 14.48 40.53
CA ALA A 332 -22.64 15.12 41.80
C ALA A 332 -23.78 14.84 42.79
N GLY A 333 -23.49 14.05 43.82
CA GLY A 333 -24.35 13.85 44.98
C GLY A 333 -24.34 15.06 45.92
N ALA A 334 -25.52 15.39 46.45
CA ALA A 334 -25.79 16.47 47.40
C ALA A 334 -25.14 16.25 48.79
N GLY A 335 -24.85 17.35 49.49
CA GLY A 335 -24.10 17.45 50.76
C GLY A 335 -24.84 16.98 52.04
N PRO A 336 -24.37 17.39 53.25
CA PRO A 336 -24.76 18.73 53.73
C PRO A 336 -23.71 19.56 54.56
N ALA A 337 -23.90 20.88 54.45
CA ALA A 337 -23.70 22.05 55.34
C ALA A 337 -22.74 22.06 56.57
N ALA A 338 -21.92 23.12 56.72
CA ALA A 338 -22.20 24.29 57.59
C ALA A 338 -21.03 25.34 57.70
N SER A 339 -21.38 26.63 57.51
CA SER A 339 -20.87 27.89 58.14
C SER A 339 -19.39 28.33 57.90
N THR A 340 -18.97 29.60 57.69
CA THR A 340 -19.45 30.98 57.98
C THR A 340 -18.73 32.04 57.10
N SER A 341 -19.46 33.10 56.67
CA SER A 341 -19.13 34.56 56.50
C SER A 341 -17.75 35.03 55.95
N THR A 342 -17.59 36.03 55.05
CA THR A 342 -18.11 37.42 54.98
C THR A 342 -17.80 38.13 53.63
N GLY A 343 -18.74 38.97 53.14
CA GLY A 343 -18.55 40.23 52.35
C GLY A 343 -18.11 40.13 50.86
N ALA A 344 -18.54 40.95 49.90
CA ALA A 344 -19.49 42.06 49.80
C ALA A 344 -19.73 42.41 48.29
N HIS A 345 -20.94 42.91 47.96
CA HIS A 345 -21.39 43.74 46.80
C HIS A 345 -20.98 43.38 45.34
N GLY A 346 -21.84 43.38 44.31
CA GLY A 346 -23.24 43.79 44.16
C GLY A 346 -23.79 43.52 42.74
N ASP A 347 -25.12 43.44 42.69
CA ASP A 347 -26.09 43.89 41.66
C ASP A 347 -26.25 43.14 40.31
N ASP A 348 -27.20 42.20 40.35
CA ASP A 348 -28.43 42.03 39.53
C ASP A 348 -28.58 42.67 38.13
N TRP A 349 -28.94 41.84 37.15
CA TRP A 349 -30.29 41.88 36.55
C TRP A 349 -30.72 40.55 35.93
N ALA A 350 -31.96 40.16 36.23
CA ALA A 350 -32.70 39.01 35.73
C ALA A 350 -33.59 39.40 34.52
N LEU A 351 -33.90 38.44 33.64
CA LEU A 351 -35.27 37.93 33.38
C LEU A 351 -35.42 37.16 32.06
N GLY A 352 -36.20 36.07 32.15
CA GLY A 352 -37.01 35.45 31.10
C GLY A 352 -36.28 34.42 30.22
N GLY A 353 -36.74 33.19 30.02
CA GLY A 353 -38.05 32.59 30.26
C GLY A 353 -38.34 31.61 29.11
N SER A 354 -38.47 30.32 29.45
CA SER A 354 -39.42 29.34 28.89
C SER A 354 -39.38 28.91 27.41
N MET A 355 -39.13 27.60 27.23
CA MET A 355 -39.92 26.60 26.49
C MET A 355 -40.47 26.92 25.08
N ALA A 356 -40.12 26.06 24.11
CA ALA A 356 -41.09 25.44 23.20
C ALA A 356 -40.54 24.17 22.53
N LEU A 357 -41.20 23.04 22.78
CA LEU A 357 -41.20 21.85 21.92
C LEU A 357 -41.95 22.14 20.62
N ALA A 358 -41.48 21.57 19.50
CA ALA A 358 -42.36 21.15 18.41
C ALA A 358 -41.70 20.04 17.59
N ALA A 359 -42.26 18.83 17.72
CA ALA A 359 -42.06 17.71 16.82
C ALA A 359 -42.96 17.87 15.59
N LEU A 360 -42.49 17.50 14.40
CA LEU A 360 -43.35 17.00 13.33
C LEU A 360 -42.63 15.93 12.49
N ALA A 361 -43.25 14.76 12.49
CA ALA A 361 -42.99 13.62 11.62
C ALA A 361 -43.94 13.66 10.40
N GLY A 362 -43.63 12.85 9.38
CA GLY A 362 -44.53 12.47 8.28
C GLY A 362 -44.04 12.99 6.93
N GLY A 363 -43.41 12.14 6.09
CA GLY A 363 -44.10 11.27 5.12
C GLY A 363 -43.74 11.79 3.71
N GLY A 364 -43.57 11.05 2.64
CA GLY A 364 -43.71 9.64 2.29
C GLY A 364 -43.18 9.48 0.85
N LEU A 365 -42.95 8.23 0.46
CA LEU A 365 -42.43 7.78 -0.85
C LEU A 365 -43.22 8.31 -2.06
N LEU A 366 -42.55 8.38 -3.22
CA LEU A 366 -43.04 7.75 -4.46
C LEU A 366 -41.92 7.54 -5.50
N ALA A 367 -41.87 6.31 -6.00
CA ALA A 367 -40.95 5.80 -7.01
C ALA A 367 -41.43 6.11 -8.43
N LEU A 368 -40.52 6.16 -9.41
CA LEU A 368 -40.84 5.89 -10.81
C LEU A 368 -39.64 5.29 -11.57
N ARG A 369 -39.81 4.01 -11.93
CA ARG A 369 -39.07 3.26 -12.96
C ARG A 369 -39.42 3.81 -14.35
N ARG A 370 -38.45 3.91 -15.25
CA ARG A 370 -38.67 3.66 -16.69
C ARG A 370 -37.52 2.89 -17.33
N ARG A 371 -37.87 1.73 -17.92
CA ARG A 371 -37.08 0.91 -18.85
C ARG A 371 -37.38 1.38 -20.28
N GLY A 372 -36.36 1.44 -21.14
CA GLY A 372 -36.48 1.48 -22.60
C GLY A 372 -35.68 0.33 -23.22
N LYS A 373 -36.29 -0.41 -24.15
CA LYS A 373 -35.84 -1.66 -24.78
C LYS A 373 -34.86 -1.45 -25.95
N PRO A 374 -34.20 -2.54 -26.44
CA PRO A 374 -33.18 -2.49 -27.49
C PRO A 374 -33.74 -2.64 -28.91
N THR A 375 -33.06 -2.08 -29.90
CA THR A 375 -33.29 -2.31 -31.33
C THR A 375 -32.18 -3.18 -31.91
N GLY A 376 -32.56 -4.37 -32.40
CA GLY A 376 -31.72 -5.20 -33.25
C GLY A 376 -32.00 -4.90 -34.73
N ARG A 377 -30.96 -4.96 -35.56
CA ARG A 377 -31.11 -5.14 -37.01
C ARG A 377 -29.95 -5.95 -37.56
N ARG A 378 -30.23 -7.20 -37.92
CA ARG A 378 -29.44 -8.03 -38.85
C ARG A 378 -29.63 -7.51 -40.27
N ARG A 379 -28.57 -7.55 -41.09
CA ARG A 379 -28.67 -7.89 -42.51
C ARG A 379 -27.39 -8.59 -42.97
N LYS A 380 -27.58 -9.69 -43.70
CA LYS A 380 -26.59 -10.46 -44.45
C LYS A 380 -26.16 -9.68 -45.70
N ALA A 381 -24.88 -9.74 -46.04
CA ALA A 381 -24.33 -10.15 -47.33
C ALA A 381 -22.86 -10.48 -47.09
#